data_AF-A0A094M8I1-F1
#
_entry.id   AF-A0A094M8I1-F1
#
_cell.length_a   1.000
_cell.length_b   1.000
_cell.length_c   1.000
_cell.angle_alpha   90.00
_cell.angle_beta   90.00
_cell.angle_gamma   90.00
#
_symmetry.space_group_name_H-M   'P 1'
#
loop_
_entity.id
_entity.type
_entity.pdbx_description
1 polymer ?
#
loop_
_entity_poly.entity_id
_entity_poly.type
_entity_poly.pdbx_seq_one_letter_code
_entity_poly.pdbx_strand_id
1 'polypeptide(L)'
;MKEELKKKIDGFFIQLFEVLDGINNDQQEEEALQYVEWMLKKAQLRYKEKNKKHNFPILYRRIYWAHLGVNVGHEEDKHRPVLIIRSEKNSPLCAVVPLTTQRLNDGFWYHIDLEGLNNTALVEHFRVISKDRIDRPLRKRGDFATVSNKDMDKILTEIKRLYTTSPALRK
;
A
#
# COMPACT_ATOMS: atom_id res chain seq x y z
N MET A 1 18.66 -28.50 15.66
CA MET A 1 18.16 -27.11 15.65
C MET A 1 17.72 -26.64 14.25
N LYS A 2 18.57 -26.66 13.20
CA LYS A 2 18.15 -26.30 11.83
C LYS A 2 17.08 -27.23 11.24
N GLU A 3 17.22 -28.54 11.45
CA GLU A 3 16.30 -29.53 10.88
C GLU A 3 14.90 -29.48 11.51
N GLU A 4 14.82 -29.28 12.83
CA GLU A 4 13.54 -29.14 13.54
C GLU A 4 12.81 -27.86 13.13
N LEU A 5 13.53 -26.76 12.93
CA LEU A 5 12.96 -25.51 12.43
C LEU A 5 12.43 -25.67 11.01
N LYS A 6 13.18 -26.37 10.14
CA LYS A 6 12.75 -26.66 8.77
C LYS A 6 11.44 -27.47 8.76
N LYS A 7 11.36 -28.53 9.57
CA LYS A 7 10.11 -29.31 9.73
C LYS A 7 8.93 -28.46 10.19
N LYS A 8 9.14 -27.50 11.10
CA LYS A 8 8.08 -26.57 11.53
C LYS A 8 7.63 -25.65 10.39
N ILE A 9 8.57 -25.13 9.61
CA ILE A 9 8.28 -24.29 8.43
C ILE A 9 7.48 -25.09 7.41
N ASP A 10 7.92 -26.31 7.08
CA ASP A 10 7.23 -27.19 6.13
C ASP A 10 5.81 -27.51 6.62
N GLY A 11 5.63 -27.75 7.92
CA GLY A 11 4.31 -27.96 8.53
C GLY A 11 3.35 -26.77 8.36
N PHE A 12 3.84 -25.53 8.49
CA PHE A 12 3.01 -24.34 8.22
C PHE A 12 2.65 -24.19 6.75
N PHE A 13 3.55 -24.57 5.83
CA PHE A 13 3.24 -24.57 4.39
C PHE A 13 2.15 -25.60 4.05
N ILE A 14 2.15 -26.77 4.69
CA ILE A 14 1.10 -27.78 4.52
C ILE A 14 -0.25 -27.23 5.00
N GLN A 15 -0.32 -26.68 6.22
CA GLN A 15 -1.56 -26.09 6.75
C GLN A 15 -2.08 -24.96 5.87
N LEU A 16 -1.18 -24.13 5.35
CA LEU A 16 -1.56 -23.07 4.43
C LEU A 16 -2.12 -23.64 3.12
N PHE A 17 -1.48 -24.66 2.56
CA PHE A 17 -1.97 -25.31 1.35
C PHE A 17 -3.37 -25.88 1.56
N GLU A 18 -3.63 -26.57 2.68
CA GLU A 18 -4.96 -27.09 3.01
C GLU A 18 -6.05 -25.99 3.08
N VAL A 19 -5.72 -24.82 3.62
CA VAL A 19 -6.65 -23.67 3.65
C VAL A 19 -6.95 -23.15 2.24
N LEU A 20 -5.92 -23.07 1.38
CA LEU A 20 -6.08 -22.56 0.02
C LEU A 20 -6.78 -23.58 -0.90
N ASP A 21 -6.52 -24.88 -0.72
CA ASP A 21 -7.14 -25.98 -1.47
C ASP A 21 -8.62 -26.15 -1.13
N GLY A 22 -9.03 -25.76 0.09
CA GLY A 22 -10.44 -25.77 0.51
C GLY A 22 -11.32 -24.66 -0.11
N ILE A 23 -10.76 -23.82 -0.98
CA ILE A 23 -11.47 -22.76 -1.70
C ILE A 23 -12.14 -23.36 -2.93
N ASN A 24 -13.47 -23.18 -3.06
CA ASN A 24 -14.27 -23.86 -4.08
C ASN A 24 -14.97 -22.90 -5.07
N ASN A 25 -14.47 -21.67 -5.21
CA ASN A 25 -15.04 -20.64 -6.10
C ASN A 25 -13.92 -19.98 -6.91
N ASP A 26 -14.06 -20.00 -8.24
CA ASP A 26 -13.11 -19.45 -9.22
C ASP A 26 -12.56 -18.06 -8.84
N GLN A 27 -13.40 -17.13 -8.37
CA GLN A 27 -12.93 -15.80 -7.97
C GLN A 27 -11.97 -15.86 -6.77
N GLN A 28 -12.26 -16.74 -5.81
CA GLN A 28 -11.43 -16.90 -4.62
C GLN A 28 -10.14 -17.68 -4.94
N GLU A 29 -10.13 -18.51 -5.99
CA GLU A 29 -8.91 -19.18 -6.48
C GLU A 29 -7.90 -18.18 -7.05
N GLU A 30 -8.35 -17.19 -7.82
CA GLU A 30 -7.48 -16.10 -8.30
C GLU A 30 -6.91 -15.28 -7.13
N GLU A 31 -7.75 -14.98 -6.12
CA GLU A 31 -7.31 -14.30 -4.90
C GLU A 31 -6.29 -15.14 -4.10
N ALA A 32 -6.46 -16.46 -4.05
CA ALA A 32 -5.52 -17.38 -3.43
C ALA A 32 -4.15 -17.37 -4.13
N LEU A 33 -4.15 -17.35 -5.47
CA LEU A 33 -2.91 -17.21 -6.25
C LEU A 33 -2.21 -15.88 -5.94
N GLN A 34 -2.94 -14.76 -5.96
CA GLN A 34 -2.41 -13.43 -5.61
C GLN A 34 -1.84 -13.39 -4.19
N TYR A 35 -2.49 -14.07 -3.25
CA TYR A 35 -2.00 -14.19 -1.87
C TYR A 35 -0.65 -14.92 -1.83
N VAL A 36 -0.51 -16.05 -2.54
CA VAL A 36 0.75 -16.80 -2.61
C VAL A 36 1.86 -16.01 -3.27
N GLU A 37 1.57 -15.34 -4.39
CA GLU A 37 2.50 -14.43 -5.06
C GLU A 37 2.97 -13.32 -4.11
N TRP A 38 2.04 -12.75 -3.34
CA TRP A 38 2.38 -11.74 -2.35
C TRP A 38 3.26 -12.28 -1.23
N MET A 39 3.01 -13.48 -0.70
CA MET A 39 3.89 -14.08 0.31
C MET A 39 5.33 -14.21 -0.22
N LEU A 40 5.48 -14.69 -1.44
CA LEU A 40 6.78 -14.79 -2.09
C LEU A 40 7.43 -13.41 -2.24
N LYS A 41 6.70 -12.41 -2.75
CA LYS A 41 7.23 -11.05 -2.90
C LYS A 41 7.57 -10.42 -1.56
N LYS A 42 6.76 -10.62 -0.52
CA LYS A 42 7.02 -10.12 0.84
C LYS A 42 8.30 -10.73 1.41
N ALA A 43 8.53 -12.03 1.19
CA ALA A 43 9.78 -12.69 1.58
C ALA A 43 10.99 -12.13 0.80
N GLN A 44 10.85 -11.89 -0.51
CA GLN A 44 11.89 -11.23 -1.31
C GLN A 44 12.20 -9.83 -0.79
N LEU A 45 11.19 -9.00 -0.57
CA LEU A 45 11.34 -7.65 -0.01
C LEU A 45 12.03 -7.67 1.36
N ARG A 46 11.63 -8.61 2.23
CA ARG A 46 12.14 -8.68 3.61
C ARG A 46 13.56 -9.21 3.71
N TYR A 47 13.93 -10.20 2.89
CA TYR A 47 15.17 -10.96 3.08
C TYR A 47 16.19 -10.78 1.96
N LYS A 48 15.76 -10.48 0.73
CA LYS A 48 16.64 -10.29 -0.43
C LYS A 48 16.84 -8.81 -0.79
N GLU A 49 15.76 -8.03 -0.76
CA GLU A 49 15.77 -6.59 -1.11
C GLU A 49 15.74 -5.68 0.14
N LYS A 50 16.21 -6.20 1.29
CA LYS A 50 16.22 -5.43 2.54
C LYS A 50 17.09 -4.18 2.41
N ASN A 51 16.59 -3.04 2.86
CA ASN A 51 17.28 -1.74 2.77
C ASN A 51 17.69 -1.40 1.33
N LYS A 52 16.86 -1.73 0.34
CA LYS A 52 17.20 -1.53 -1.06
C LYS A 52 17.50 -0.05 -1.32
N LYS A 53 18.59 0.20 -2.03
CA LYS A 53 18.96 1.56 -2.46
C LYS A 53 18.17 1.89 -3.71
N HIS A 54 17.27 2.85 -3.58
CA HIS A 54 16.58 3.44 -4.72
C HIS A 54 17.54 4.31 -5.52
N ASN A 55 17.47 4.24 -6.85
CA ASN A 55 18.14 5.18 -7.74
C ASN A 55 17.34 6.49 -7.92
N PHE A 56 16.30 6.70 -7.11
CA PHE A 56 15.48 7.90 -7.06
C PHE A 56 15.21 8.31 -5.60
N PRO A 57 14.97 9.61 -5.34
CA PRO A 57 14.56 10.06 -4.02
C PRO A 57 13.07 9.76 -3.77
N ILE A 58 12.71 9.50 -2.51
CA ILE A 58 11.32 9.35 -2.04
C ILE A 58 10.90 10.66 -1.38
N LEU A 59 10.17 11.49 -2.11
CA LEU A 59 9.92 12.89 -1.78
C LEU A 59 8.46 13.15 -1.44
N TYR A 60 8.23 14.13 -0.57
CA TYR A 60 6.91 14.66 -0.26
C TYR A 60 6.14 15.09 -1.53
N ARG A 61 4.82 14.87 -1.53
CA ARG A 61 3.89 15.25 -2.61
C ARG A 61 4.12 14.53 -3.95
N ARG A 62 5.02 13.54 -3.98
CA ARG A 62 5.27 12.69 -5.16
C ARG A 62 4.56 11.36 -5.04
N ILE A 63 4.28 10.76 -6.20
CA ILE A 63 3.55 9.50 -6.32
C ILE A 63 4.51 8.40 -6.76
N TYR A 64 4.40 7.24 -6.12
CA TYR A 64 5.20 6.05 -6.42
C TYR A 64 4.30 4.83 -6.50
N TRP A 65 4.68 3.86 -7.31
CA TRP A 65 4.14 2.50 -7.21
C TRP A 65 4.72 1.83 -5.96
N ALA A 66 3.86 1.14 -5.20
CA ALA A 66 4.28 0.45 -3.99
C ALA A 66 3.56 -0.89 -3.81
N HIS A 67 4.26 -1.86 -3.22
CA HIS A 67 3.67 -3.14 -2.82
C HIS A 67 2.96 -3.01 -1.48
N LEU A 68 1.65 -2.86 -1.52
CA LEU A 68 0.79 -2.81 -0.34
C LEU A 68 0.38 -4.20 0.12
N GLY A 69 0.44 -5.18 -0.77
CA GLY A 69 0.26 -6.62 -0.49
C GLY A 69 -1.18 -7.07 -0.62
N VAL A 70 -1.47 -8.35 -0.46
CA VAL A 70 -2.85 -8.86 -0.29
C VAL A 70 -3.18 -8.79 1.19
N ASN A 71 -4.15 -7.95 1.55
CA ASN A 71 -4.51 -7.63 2.93
C ASN A 71 -5.85 -8.27 3.33
N VAL A 72 -6.28 -8.07 4.57
CA VAL A 72 -7.50 -8.68 5.11
C VAL A 72 -8.69 -7.73 4.94
N GLY A 73 -9.80 -8.26 4.42
CA GLY A 73 -11.07 -7.53 4.32
C GLY A 73 -10.97 -6.33 3.36
N HIS A 74 -11.36 -5.15 3.84
CA HIS A 74 -11.45 -3.94 3.03
C HIS A 74 -10.19 -3.07 3.05
N GLU A 75 -9.07 -3.55 3.63
CA GLU A 75 -7.82 -2.81 3.57
C GLU A 75 -7.34 -2.65 2.12
N GLU A 76 -7.01 -1.43 1.71
CA GLU A 76 -6.46 -1.20 0.37
C GLU A 76 -5.18 -2.03 0.16
N ASP A 77 -5.07 -2.70 -0.98
CA ASP A 77 -4.15 -3.82 -1.18
C ASP A 77 -3.37 -3.70 -2.52
N LYS A 78 -2.80 -4.80 -3.03
CA LYS A 78 -2.13 -4.92 -4.34
C LYS A 78 -0.88 -4.04 -4.54
N HIS A 79 -0.41 -4.00 -5.79
CA HIS A 79 0.65 -3.13 -6.27
C HIS A 79 0.05 -1.89 -6.92
N ARG A 80 0.06 -0.75 -6.22
CA ARG A 80 -0.73 0.43 -6.62
C ARG A 80 -0.01 1.74 -6.35
N PRO A 81 -0.45 2.86 -6.96
CA PRO A 81 0.16 4.14 -6.69
C PRO A 81 -0.14 4.62 -5.27
N VAL A 82 0.84 5.26 -4.66
CA VAL A 82 0.78 5.85 -3.32
C VAL A 82 1.38 7.24 -3.35
N LEU A 83 0.73 8.17 -2.66
CA LEU A 83 1.20 9.53 -2.43
C LEU A 83 2.03 9.59 -1.15
N ILE A 84 3.24 10.16 -1.24
CA ILE A 84 4.08 10.37 -0.05
C ILE A 84 3.61 11.60 0.72
N ILE A 85 3.12 11.36 1.95
CA ILE A 85 2.74 12.40 2.91
C ILE A 85 3.93 12.82 3.77
N ARG A 86 4.81 11.87 4.12
CA ARG A 86 6.02 12.16 4.88
C ARG A 86 7.12 11.18 4.57
N SER A 87 8.34 11.68 4.38
CA SER A 87 9.54 10.88 4.17
C SER A 87 10.75 11.67 4.64
N GLU A 88 11.50 11.13 5.61
CA GLU A 88 12.73 11.73 6.11
C GLU A 88 13.93 11.04 5.47
N LYS A 89 15.02 11.77 5.16
CA LYS A 89 16.20 11.23 4.46
C LYS A 89 16.78 9.97 5.14
N ASN A 90 16.90 10.00 6.47
CA ASN A 90 17.54 8.95 7.25
C ASN A 90 16.55 7.92 7.82
N SER A 91 15.25 8.06 7.56
CA SER A 91 14.25 7.09 8.00
C SER A 91 14.05 6.01 6.94
N PRO A 92 13.98 4.72 7.30
CA PRO A 92 13.58 3.65 6.38
C PRO A 92 12.07 3.63 6.13
N LEU A 93 11.30 4.49 6.81
CA LEU A 93 9.85 4.54 6.72
C LEU A 93 9.38 5.77 5.95
N CYS A 94 8.20 5.66 5.32
CA CYS A 94 7.43 6.79 4.82
C CYS A 94 5.95 6.63 5.17
N ALA A 95 5.26 7.74 5.36
CA ALA A 95 3.81 7.78 5.50
C ALA A 95 3.18 8.06 4.14
N VAL A 96 2.14 7.28 3.80
CA VAL A 96 1.54 7.29 2.47
C VAL A 96 0.03 7.28 2.52
N VAL A 97 -0.59 7.90 1.51
CA VAL A 97 -2.00 7.73 1.16
C VAL A 97 -2.08 6.92 -0.14
N PRO A 98 -2.73 5.75 -0.14
CA PRO A 98 -2.95 5.00 -1.36
C PRO A 98 -3.83 5.77 -2.36
N LEU A 99 -3.51 5.68 -3.66
CA LEU A 99 -4.30 6.25 -4.76
C LEU A 99 -4.97 5.19 -5.65
N THR A 100 -6.26 5.32 -5.92
CA THR A 100 -6.96 4.48 -6.92
C THR A 100 -6.34 4.65 -8.30
N THR A 101 -6.52 3.68 -9.18
CA THR A 101 -6.04 3.76 -10.58
C THR A 101 -6.94 4.62 -11.47
N GLN A 102 -8.16 4.91 -11.03
CA GLN A 102 -9.16 5.73 -11.70
C GLN A 102 -9.89 6.61 -10.69
N ARG A 103 -10.37 7.79 -11.11
CA ARG A 103 -11.19 8.63 -10.24
C ARG A 103 -12.50 7.95 -9.87
N LEU A 104 -12.88 8.05 -8.59
CA LEU A 104 -14.14 7.52 -8.07
C LEU A 104 -15.31 8.51 -8.27
N ASN A 105 -15.09 9.80 -8.01
CA ASN A 105 -16.14 10.84 -8.02
C ASN A 105 -17.38 10.47 -7.17
N ASP A 106 -17.18 9.82 -6.01
CA ASP A 106 -18.26 9.31 -5.16
C ASP A 106 -18.74 10.31 -4.09
N GLY A 107 -18.02 11.42 -3.90
CA GLY A 107 -18.39 12.48 -2.98
C GLY A 107 -18.09 12.18 -1.51
N PHE A 108 -17.40 11.08 -1.17
CA PHE A 108 -16.96 10.85 0.20
C PHE A 108 -15.88 11.86 0.58
N TRP A 109 -16.02 12.48 1.75
CA TRP A 109 -15.10 13.54 2.19
C TRP A 109 -13.67 13.04 2.41
N TYR A 110 -13.48 11.75 2.69
CA TYR A 110 -12.16 11.11 2.84
C TYR A 110 -11.59 10.60 1.51
N HIS A 111 -12.30 10.74 0.40
CA HIS A 111 -11.84 10.45 -0.96
C HIS A 111 -11.56 11.75 -1.71
N ILE A 112 -10.29 12.02 -2.04
CA ILE A 112 -9.89 13.26 -2.70
C ILE A 112 -9.47 12.98 -4.14
N ASP A 113 -10.32 13.35 -5.10
CA ASP A 113 -9.99 13.30 -6.52
C ASP A 113 -8.89 14.31 -6.85
N LEU A 114 -7.77 13.82 -7.41
CA LEU A 114 -6.57 14.62 -7.63
C LEU A 114 -6.65 15.43 -8.92
N GLU A 115 -6.48 16.76 -8.86
CA GLU A 115 -6.50 17.62 -10.04
C GLU A 115 -5.35 17.27 -11.00
N GLY A 116 -5.68 17.09 -12.28
CA GLY A 116 -4.71 16.74 -13.32
C GLY A 116 -4.22 15.29 -13.29
N LEU A 117 -4.75 14.43 -12.42
CA LEU A 117 -4.45 12.99 -12.38
C LEU A 117 -5.76 12.19 -12.39
N ASN A 118 -5.76 11.02 -13.02
CA ASN A 118 -6.92 10.13 -13.03
C ASN A 118 -6.89 9.20 -11.80
N ASN A 119 -6.83 9.78 -10.61
CA ASN A 119 -6.65 9.04 -9.36
C ASN A 119 -7.44 9.72 -8.24
N THR A 120 -7.91 8.94 -7.28
CA THR A 120 -8.51 9.38 -6.02
C THR A 120 -7.59 8.98 -4.88
N ALA A 121 -7.28 9.92 -3.99
CA ALA A 121 -6.55 9.65 -2.76
C ALA A 121 -7.50 9.14 -1.67
N LEU A 122 -7.21 7.96 -1.15
CA LEU A 122 -8.02 7.25 -0.15
C LEU A 122 -7.47 7.52 1.26
N VAL A 123 -7.93 8.61 1.86
CA VAL A 123 -7.35 9.17 3.09
C VAL A 123 -7.56 8.24 4.30
N GLU A 124 -8.67 7.52 4.32
CA GLU A 124 -9.01 6.46 5.29
C GLU A 124 -8.06 5.26 5.26
N HIS A 125 -7.32 5.08 4.15
CA HIS A 125 -6.27 4.07 4.02
C HIS A 125 -4.85 4.61 4.29
N PHE A 126 -4.74 5.79 4.93
CA PHE A 126 -3.47 6.37 5.36
C PHE A 126 -2.67 5.42 6.25
N ARG A 127 -1.39 5.19 5.93
CA ARG A 127 -0.52 4.30 6.71
C ARG A 127 0.96 4.58 6.55
N VAL A 128 1.76 4.04 7.47
CA VAL A 128 3.23 4.02 7.39
C VAL A 128 3.69 2.72 6.74
N ILE A 129 4.60 2.81 5.78
CA ILE A 129 5.20 1.66 5.10
C ILE A 129 6.74 1.75 5.11
N SER A 130 7.41 0.61 4.95
CA SER A 130 8.84 0.57 4.65
C SER A 130 9.10 1.12 3.25
N LYS A 131 10.16 1.90 3.09
CA LYS A 131 10.65 2.36 1.78
C LYS A 131 11.09 1.21 0.88
N ASP A 132 11.36 0.03 1.41
CA ASP A 132 11.63 -1.18 0.61
C ASP A 132 10.39 -1.60 -0.21
N ARG A 133 9.18 -1.19 0.19
CA ARG A 133 7.94 -1.47 -0.55
C ARG A 133 7.73 -0.57 -1.77
N ILE A 134 8.44 0.55 -1.85
CA ILE A 134 8.38 1.43 -3.01
C ILE A 134 9.03 0.71 -4.20
N ASP A 135 8.36 0.61 -5.33
CA ASP A 135 8.89 -0.03 -6.53
C ASP A 135 9.57 1.01 -7.41
N ARG A 136 8.79 1.97 -7.92
CA ARG A 136 9.24 2.98 -8.87
C ARG A 136 8.39 4.25 -8.81
N PRO A 137 8.91 5.43 -9.19
CA PRO A 137 8.10 6.64 -9.30
C PRO A 137 7.03 6.47 -10.38
N LEU A 138 5.82 6.96 -10.09
CA LEU A 138 4.86 7.22 -11.14
C LEU A 138 5.34 8.45 -11.92
N ARG A 139 5.43 8.34 -13.25
CA ARG A 139 5.88 9.45 -14.09
C ARG A 139 4.74 10.04 -14.90
N LYS A 140 4.74 11.36 -15.02
CA LYS A 140 3.84 12.13 -15.89
C LYS A 140 4.69 13.09 -16.72
N ARG A 141 4.64 12.95 -18.04
CA ARG A 141 5.44 13.76 -18.98
C ARG A 141 6.95 13.74 -18.67
N GLY A 142 7.48 12.56 -18.35
CA GLY A 142 8.91 12.37 -18.07
C GLY A 142 9.34 12.69 -16.63
N ASP A 143 8.62 13.54 -15.91
CA ASP A 143 8.91 13.89 -14.52
C ASP A 143 8.07 13.07 -13.52
N PHE A 144 8.38 13.17 -12.23
CA PHE A 144 7.68 12.49 -11.14
C PHE A 144 6.28 13.09 -11.02
N ALA A 145 5.28 12.22 -11.01
CA ALA A 145 3.91 12.63 -10.79
C ALA A 145 3.81 13.33 -9.42
N THR A 146 3.26 14.54 -9.46
CA THR A 146 3.22 15.47 -8.35
C THR A 146 1.78 15.92 -8.13
N VAL A 147 1.35 15.91 -6.87
CA VAL A 147 0.03 16.43 -6.47
C VAL A 147 0.07 17.94 -6.32
N SER A 148 -1.03 18.63 -6.62
CA SER A 148 -1.14 20.08 -6.45
C SER A 148 -1.08 20.46 -4.96
N ASN A 149 -0.69 21.71 -4.63
CA ASN A 149 -0.73 22.16 -3.24
C ASN A 149 -2.15 22.14 -2.68
N LYS A 150 -3.12 22.56 -3.48
CA LYS A 150 -4.54 22.57 -3.12
C LYS A 150 -5.05 21.18 -2.72
N ASP A 151 -4.72 20.15 -3.49
CA ASP A 151 -5.13 18.79 -3.16
C ASP A 151 -4.36 18.23 -1.97
N MET A 152 -3.08 18.58 -1.81
CA MET A 152 -2.32 18.23 -0.61
C MET A 152 -2.94 18.84 0.66
N ASP A 153 -3.34 20.11 0.62
CA ASP A 153 -3.92 20.79 1.77
C ASP A 153 -5.25 20.12 2.18
N LYS A 154 -6.08 19.73 1.20
CA LYS A 154 -7.29 18.94 1.45
C LYS A 154 -6.95 17.59 2.09
N ILE A 155 -6.01 16.83 1.52
CA ILE A 155 -5.59 15.53 2.05
C ILE A 155 -5.09 15.65 3.49
N LEU A 156 -4.23 16.63 3.78
CA LEU A 156 -3.71 16.86 5.13
C LEU A 156 -4.82 17.26 6.11
N THR A 157 -5.80 18.05 5.65
CA THR A 157 -6.97 18.42 6.44
C THR A 157 -7.80 17.20 6.82
N GLU A 158 -8.07 16.30 5.88
CA GLU A 158 -8.88 15.10 6.16
C GLU A 158 -8.09 14.03 6.94
N ILE A 159 -6.77 13.91 6.76
CA ILE A 159 -5.92 13.11 7.66
C ILE A 159 -6.04 13.64 9.09
N LYS A 160 -5.89 14.95 9.28
CA LYS A 160 -6.05 15.57 10.60
C LYS A 160 -7.44 15.26 11.16
N ARG A 161 -8.49 15.46 10.36
CA ARG A 161 -9.86 15.17 10.78
C ARG A 161 -10.04 13.73 11.26
N LEU A 162 -9.59 12.74 10.50
CA LEU A 162 -9.72 11.32 10.85
C LEU A 162 -8.96 10.92 12.12
N TYR A 163 -7.74 11.43 12.29
CA TYR A 163 -6.83 10.94 13.35
C TYR A 163 -6.74 11.84 14.58
N THR A 164 -7.29 13.06 14.55
CA THR A 164 -7.29 13.97 15.71
C THR A 164 -8.67 14.33 16.22
N THR A 165 -9.74 14.03 15.47
CA THR A 165 -11.12 14.33 15.91
C THR A 165 -11.73 13.08 16.50
N SER A 166 -12.36 13.18 17.66
CA SER A 166 -13.17 12.10 18.19
C SER A 166 -14.30 11.77 17.21
N PRO A 167 -14.54 10.48 16.89
CA PRO A 167 -15.72 10.10 16.12
C PRO A 167 -16.96 10.67 16.80
N ALA A 168 -17.88 11.22 16.01
CA ALA A 168 -19.17 11.62 16.56
C ALA A 168 -19.79 10.40 17.24
N LEU A 169 -20.20 10.54 18.51
CA LEU A 169 -20.97 9.51 19.19
C LEU A 169 -22.21 9.24 18.33
N ARG A 170 -22.26 8.05 17.72
CA ARG A 170 -23.47 7.57 17.07
C ARG A 170 -24.50 7.39 18.20
N LYS A 171 -25.55 8.22 18.19
CA LYS A 171 -26.71 8.02 19.06
C LYS A 171 -27.46 6.78 18.64
#